data_AF-A0A8B6CN47-F1
#
_entry.id   AF-A0A8B6CN47-F1
#
_cell.length_a   1.000
_cell.length_b   1.000
_cell.length_c   1.000
_cell.angle_alpha   90.00
_cell.angle_beta   90.00
_cell.angle_gamma   90.00
#
_symmetry.space_group_name_H-M   'P 1'
#
loop_
_entity.id
_entity.type
_entity.pdbx_description
1 polymer ?
#
loop_
_entity_poly.entity_id
_entity_poly.type
_entity_poly.pdbx_seq_one_letter_code
_entity_poly.pdbx_strand_id
1 'polypeptide(L)'
;MASDDAVRATNDDAAQCKRFAVEKGYWQDPFITLLTQRSQNKHAPEISRGYYARVMAMRTLLQKFIKMTDGNCQVVNLGAGFDTTYWLFKSNGIKAKSFVEMDFPTVTSKKCFFIRKGEALLNAIASDEDIQISKSEIHGQDYHLVSANLRDIKEVERKLHDCHLDKSLPTVFIAECVLVYIDSDKTKVLLNWITENFTSALFLNYEQVNMQDKFGEVMIENLKQRDCSLPGVSACASLQAQKIRFTDTGWEAADGMEMTNIYKSLPHADVHRVEKLEFMDERELLDQLFSHYCIVWAWKDPNNIGLGSIDLT
;
A
#
# COMPACT_ATOMS: atom_id res chain seq x y z
N MET A 1 -3.47 10.77 21.26
CA MET A 1 -2.60 10.12 20.25
C MET A 1 -3.11 8.69 20.12
N ALA A 2 -3.32 8.16 18.90
CA ALA A 2 -3.53 6.72 18.74
C ALA A 2 -2.42 5.98 19.50
N SER A 3 -2.76 4.88 20.16
CA SER A 3 -1.72 3.99 20.61
C SER A 3 -1.07 3.39 19.35
N ASP A 4 0.27 3.43 19.27
CA ASP A 4 1.02 2.74 18.22
C ASP A 4 0.62 1.25 18.17
N ASP A 5 0.12 0.67 19.27
CA ASP A 5 -0.40 -0.69 19.34
C ASP A 5 -1.65 -0.87 18.47
N ALA A 6 -2.60 0.07 18.51
CA ALA A 6 -3.83 0.02 17.73
C ALA A 6 -3.55 0.25 16.23
N VAL A 7 -2.61 1.15 15.90
CA VAL A 7 -2.14 1.33 14.51
C VAL A 7 -1.47 0.06 14.02
N ARG A 8 -0.64 -0.60 14.84
CA ARG A 8 0.01 -1.87 14.46
C ARG A 8 -0.99 -3.02 14.31
N ALA A 9 -2.12 -2.99 15.02
CA ALA A 9 -3.17 -3.99 14.87
C ALA A 9 -3.91 -3.92 13.52
N THR A 10 -3.93 -2.75 12.87
CA THR A 10 -4.58 -2.60 11.55
C THR A 10 -3.90 -3.44 10.46
N ASN A 11 -2.61 -3.75 10.61
CA ASN A 11 -1.92 -4.73 9.77
C ASN A 11 -2.61 -6.10 9.83
N ASP A 12 -2.83 -6.61 11.05
CA ASP A 12 -3.40 -7.95 11.25
C ASP A 12 -4.84 -8.00 10.72
N ASP A 13 -5.63 -6.93 10.91
CA ASP A 13 -6.98 -6.79 10.35
C ASP A 13 -6.98 -6.77 8.81
N ALA A 14 -6.11 -5.95 8.20
CA ALA A 14 -6.02 -5.84 6.74
C ALA A 14 -5.57 -7.15 6.11
N ALA A 15 -4.58 -7.81 6.70
CA ALA A 15 -4.07 -9.09 6.21
C ALA A 15 -5.10 -10.22 6.34
N GLN A 16 -5.90 -10.23 7.42
CA GLN A 16 -7.01 -11.18 7.57
C GLN A 16 -8.11 -10.95 6.53
N CYS A 17 -8.50 -9.70 6.26
CA CYS A 17 -9.48 -9.37 5.23
C CYS A 17 -8.98 -9.79 3.83
N LYS A 18 -7.71 -9.48 3.51
CA LYS A 18 -7.05 -9.89 2.26
C LYS A 18 -7.03 -11.42 2.13
N ARG A 19 -6.60 -12.14 3.17
CA ARG A 19 -6.59 -13.62 3.18
C ARG A 19 -7.99 -14.21 3.00
N PHE A 20 -9.00 -13.68 3.69
CA PHE A 20 -10.38 -14.15 3.57
C PHE A 20 -10.90 -14.01 2.13
N ALA A 21 -10.69 -12.84 1.51
CA ALA A 21 -11.10 -12.62 0.13
C ALA A 21 -10.36 -13.53 -0.87
N VAL A 22 -9.08 -13.84 -0.63
CA VAL A 22 -8.33 -14.85 -1.41
C VAL A 22 -8.93 -16.24 -1.24
N GLU A 23 -9.23 -16.68 -0.01
CA GLU A 23 -9.87 -17.97 0.25
C GLU A 23 -11.27 -18.09 -0.41
N LYS A 24 -11.94 -16.97 -0.61
CA LYS A 24 -13.21 -16.86 -1.35
C LYS A 24 -13.04 -16.80 -2.87
N GLY A 25 -11.82 -16.66 -3.37
CA GLY A 25 -11.51 -16.63 -4.79
C GLY A 25 -11.61 -15.24 -5.44
N TYR A 26 -11.59 -14.14 -4.69
CA TYR A 26 -11.62 -12.79 -5.27
C TYR A 26 -10.39 -12.52 -6.14
N TRP A 27 -9.20 -12.93 -5.69
CA TRP A 27 -7.97 -12.98 -6.49
C TRP A 27 -7.08 -14.14 -6.05
N GLN A 28 -6.02 -14.41 -6.82
CA GLN A 28 -5.04 -15.44 -6.50
C GLN A 28 -3.85 -14.83 -5.76
N ASP A 29 -3.55 -15.37 -4.59
CA ASP A 29 -2.38 -14.99 -3.80
C ASP A 29 -1.95 -16.19 -2.94
N PRO A 30 -1.05 -17.05 -3.43
CA PRO A 30 -0.61 -18.21 -2.65
C PRO A 30 0.23 -17.79 -1.42
N PHE A 31 0.78 -16.58 -1.42
CA PHE A 31 1.75 -16.13 -0.41
C PHE A 31 1.08 -15.57 0.84
N ILE A 32 -0.12 -14.99 0.75
CA ILE A 32 -0.81 -14.38 1.92
C ILE A 32 -1.08 -15.42 3.02
N THR A 33 -1.29 -16.69 2.62
CA THR A 33 -1.51 -17.79 3.56
C THR A 33 -0.27 -18.13 4.40
N LEU A 34 0.92 -17.75 3.94
CA LEU A 34 2.21 -17.94 4.60
C LEU A 34 2.53 -16.82 5.60
N LEU A 35 1.94 -15.62 5.42
CA LEU A 35 2.20 -14.44 6.25
C LEU A 35 1.09 -14.14 7.27
N THR A 36 -0.07 -14.74 7.13
CA THR A 36 -1.23 -14.45 8.00
C THR A 36 -1.98 -15.72 8.31
N GLN A 37 -2.45 -15.90 9.54
CA GLN A 37 -3.24 -17.06 9.93
C GLN A 37 -4.69 -16.97 9.45
N ARG A 38 -5.38 -18.10 9.38
CA ARG A 38 -6.80 -18.14 9.02
C ARG A 38 -7.61 -17.56 10.17
N SER A 39 -8.41 -16.54 9.89
CA SER A 39 -9.41 -16.02 10.84
C SER A 39 -10.69 -16.85 10.74
N GLN A 40 -11.37 -17.04 11.88
CA GLN A 40 -12.73 -17.61 11.89
C GLN A 40 -13.80 -16.54 11.61
N ASN A 41 -13.41 -15.26 11.63
CA ASN A 41 -14.30 -14.15 11.40
C ASN A 41 -14.77 -14.15 9.94
N LYS A 42 -16.08 -13.98 9.75
CA LYS A 42 -16.66 -13.74 8.43
C LYS A 42 -16.63 -12.25 8.17
N HIS A 43 -16.27 -11.86 6.94
CA HIS A 43 -16.40 -10.50 6.47
C HIS A 43 -17.63 -10.39 5.57
N ALA A 44 -18.28 -9.23 5.59
CA ALA A 44 -19.40 -8.95 4.73
C ALA A 44 -18.93 -8.78 3.27
N PRO A 45 -19.77 -9.10 2.26
CA PRO A 45 -19.38 -9.10 0.85
C PRO A 45 -18.77 -7.78 0.37
N GLU A 46 -19.27 -6.65 0.85
CA GLU A 46 -18.79 -5.32 0.51
C GLU A 46 -17.36 -5.06 0.96
N ILE A 47 -16.94 -5.67 2.07
CA ILE A 47 -15.56 -5.61 2.56
C ILE A 47 -14.65 -6.40 1.60
N SER A 48 -15.03 -7.62 1.24
CA SER A 48 -14.25 -8.45 0.30
C SER A 48 -14.14 -7.78 -1.09
N ARG A 49 -15.24 -7.21 -1.60
CA ARG A 49 -15.26 -6.45 -2.87
C ARG A 49 -14.39 -5.19 -2.79
N GLY A 50 -14.40 -4.48 -1.67
CA GLY A 50 -13.53 -3.33 -1.44
C GLY A 50 -12.05 -3.69 -1.43
N TYR A 51 -11.67 -4.76 -0.73
CA TYR A 51 -10.30 -5.25 -0.75
C TYR A 51 -9.87 -5.75 -2.13
N TYR A 52 -10.76 -6.40 -2.88
CA TYR A 52 -10.48 -6.77 -4.27
C TYR A 52 -10.18 -5.53 -5.12
N ALA A 53 -11.05 -4.53 -5.10
CA ALA A 53 -10.87 -3.31 -5.89
C ALA A 53 -9.56 -2.59 -5.52
N ARG A 54 -9.30 -2.45 -4.22
CA ARG A 54 -8.07 -1.88 -3.65
C ARG A 54 -6.82 -2.60 -4.17
N VAL A 55 -6.76 -3.92 -4.01
CA VAL A 55 -5.60 -4.74 -4.38
C VAL A 55 -5.37 -4.71 -5.90
N MET A 56 -6.42 -4.88 -6.69
CA MET A 56 -6.31 -4.91 -8.15
C MET A 56 -5.82 -3.57 -8.70
N ALA A 57 -6.36 -2.45 -8.20
CA ALA A 57 -5.97 -1.13 -8.67
C ALA A 57 -4.53 -0.76 -8.27
N MET A 58 -4.15 -0.95 -7.00
CA MET A 58 -2.79 -0.68 -6.54
C MET A 58 -1.74 -1.51 -7.31
N ARG A 59 -2.01 -2.80 -7.52
CA ARG A 59 -1.12 -3.68 -8.29
C ARG A 59 -1.09 -3.29 -9.78
N THR A 60 -2.19 -2.86 -10.36
CA THR A 60 -2.24 -2.40 -11.76
C THR A 60 -1.36 -1.17 -11.96
N LEU A 61 -1.47 -0.17 -11.09
CA LEU A 61 -0.63 1.05 -11.14
C LEU A 61 0.86 0.72 -10.96
N LEU A 62 1.19 -0.12 -9.97
CA LEU A 62 2.57 -0.55 -9.75
C LEU A 62 3.12 -1.33 -10.95
N GLN A 63 2.33 -2.21 -11.54
CA GLN A 63 2.73 -2.96 -12.74
C GLN A 63 2.93 -2.03 -13.94
N LYS A 64 2.05 -1.05 -14.15
CA LYS A 64 2.20 -0.02 -15.22
C LYS A 64 3.52 0.74 -15.03
N PHE A 65 3.85 1.17 -13.81
CA PHE A 65 5.11 1.85 -13.50
C PHE A 65 6.35 0.97 -13.78
N ILE A 66 6.36 -0.28 -13.30
CA ILE A 66 7.49 -1.20 -13.51
C ILE A 66 7.68 -1.51 -14.99
N LYS A 67 6.59 -1.68 -15.75
CA LYS A 67 6.65 -1.88 -17.21
C LYS A 67 7.16 -0.65 -17.95
N MET A 68 6.68 0.54 -17.59
CA MET A 68 7.10 1.80 -18.21
C MET A 68 8.60 2.07 -18.07
N THR A 69 9.22 1.53 -17.01
CA THR A 69 10.65 1.68 -16.74
C THR A 69 11.47 0.46 -17.17
N ASP A 70 10.88 -0.52 -17.86
CA ASP A 70 11.50 -1.79 -18.23
C ASP A 70 12.18 -2.50 -17.03
N GLY A 71 11.59 -2.38 -15.83
CA GLY A 71 12.16 -2.91 -14.59
C GLY A 71 13.38 -2.16 -14.05
N ASN A 72 13.87 -1.12 -14.73
CA ASN A 72 14.96 -0.26 -14.28
C ASN A 72 14.50 0.78 -13.25
N CYS A 73 13.73 0.34 -12.26
CA CYS A 73 13.14 1.18 -11.22
C CYS A 73 13.33 0.56 -9.84
N GLN A 74 12.88 1.28 -8.82
CA GLN A 74 12.84 0.83 -7.43
C GLN A 74 11.44 0.97 -6.85
N VAL A 75 11.10 0.13 -5.89
CA VAL A 75 9.82 0.16 -5.18
C VAL A 75 10.08 0.35 -3.69
N VAL A 76 9.38 1.29 -3.06
CA VAL A 76 9.40 1.51 -1.61
C VAL A 76 7.97 1.43 -1.09
N ASN A 77 7.62 0.34 -0.40
CA ASN A 77 6.32 0.16 0.24
C ASN A 77 6.39 0.61 1.71
N LEU A 78 5.77 1.76 2.00
CA LEU A 78 5.77 2.41 3.30
C LEU A 78 4.57 1.90 4.10
N GLY A 79 4.81 1.35 5.29
CA GLY A 79 3.77 0.68 6.08
C GLY A 79 3.27 -0.58 5.38
N ALA A 80 4.21 -1.38 4.87
CA ALA A 80 3.91 -2.51 3.99
C ALA A 80 3.10 -3.62 4.67
N GLY A 81 3.13 -3.71 6.00
CA GLY A 81 2.46 -4.78 6.72
C GLY A 81 2.84 -6.16 6.20
N PHE A 82 1.86 -7.05 6.08
CA PHE A 82 2.01 -8.38 5.47
C PHE A 82 1.69 -8.40 3.97
N ASP A 83 1.96 -7.31 3.25
CA ASP A 83 1.83 -7.29 1.79
C ASP A 83 2.69 -8.37 1.13
N THR A 84 2.17 -8.92 0.02
CA THR A 84 2.73 -10.07 -0.70
C THR A 84 3.15 -9.73 -2.13
N THR A 85 3.05 -8.45 -2.51
CA THR A 85 3.15 -8.01 -3.90
C THR A 85 4.52 -8.32 -4.50
N TYR A 86 5.61 -8.23 -3.72
CA TYR A 86 6.94 -8.65 -4.17
C TYR A 86 6.94 -10.10 -4.71
N TRP A 87 6.50 -11.08 -3.90
CA TRP A 87 6.51 -12.49 -4.29
C TRP A 87 5.56 -12.77 -5.46
N LEU A 88 4.39 -12.14 -5.45
CA LEU A 88 3.44 -12.26 -6.56
C LEU A 88 4.03 -11.71 -7.85
N PHE A 89 4.69 -10.55 -7.83
CA PHE A 89 5.26 -9.95 -9.03
C PHE A 89 6.46 -10.75 -9.53
N LYS A 90 7.36 -11.15 -8.62
CA LYS A 90 8.54 -11.95 -8.95
C LYS A 90 8.16 -13.29 -9.59
N SER A 91 7.14 -13.98 -9.06
CA SER A 91 6.63 -15.24 -9.65
C SER A 91 5.96 -15.06 -11.02
N ASN A 92 5.48 -13.85 -11.34
CA ASN A 92 4.92 -13.50 -12.65
C ASN A 92 5.95 -12.81 -13.58
N GLY A 93 7.23 -12.83 -13.23
CA GLY A 93 8.31 -12.24 -14.04
C GLY A 93 8.34 -10.70 -14.05
N ILE A 94 7.57 -10.03 -13.19
CA ILE A 94 7.59 -8.58 -13.02
C ILE A 94 8.63 -8.27 -11.95
N LYS A 95 9.70 -7.55 -12.30
CA LYS A 95 10.83 -7.28 -11.40
C LYS A 95 11.21 -5.80 -11.44
N ALA A 96 11.59 -5.28 -10.29
CA ALA A 96 12.28 -4.00 -10.12
C ALA A 96 13.72 -4.28 -9.69
N LYS A 97 14.62 -3.30 -9.78
CA LYS A 97 16.01 -3.45 -9.31
C LYS A 97 16.11 -3.62 -7.80
N SER A 98 15.21 -2.99 -7.04
CA SER A 98 15.13 -3.13 -5.60
C SER A 98 13.69 -2.93 -5.14
N PHE A 99 13.26 -3.75 -4.18
CA PHE A 99 11.96 -3.70 -3.55
C PHE A 99 12.15 -3.58 -2.03
N VAL A 100 11.87 -2.41 -1.47
CA VAL A 100 12.02 -2.13 -0.05
C VAL A 100 10.66 -2.02 0.60
N GLU A 101 10.47 -2.75 1.69
CA GLU A 101 9.33 -2.66 2.56
C GLU A 101 9.74 -2.09 3.91
N MET A 102 8.97 -1.11 4.40
CA MET A 102 9.21 -0.47 5.69
C MET A 102 7.98 -0.60 6.58
N ASP A 103 8.17 -0.94 7.84
CA ASP A 103 7.10 -0.91 8.84
C ASP A 103 7.69 -0.78 10.26
N PHE A 104 6.83 -0.70 11.28
CA PHE A 104 7.27 -0.72 12.67
C PHE A 104 8.02 -2.01 13.00
N PRO A 105 9.03 -1.95 13.90
CA PRO A 105 9.83 -3.11 14.29
C PRO A 105 9.01 -4.33 14.72
N THR A 106 7.86 -4.13 15.36
CA THR A 106 6.97 -5.23 15.78
C THR A 106 6.32 -5.95 14.60
N VAL A 107 5.98 -5.22 13.53
CA VAL A 107 5.35 -5.78 12.32
C VAL A 107 6.41 -6.48 11.49
N THR A 108 7.55 -5.82 11.25
CA THR A 108 8.65 -6.43 10.49
C THR A 108 9.22 -7.65 11.20
N SER A 109 9.32 -7.66 12.53
CA SER A 109 9.73 -8.86 13.29
C SER A 109 8.82 -10.06 13.05
N LYS A 110 7.49 -9.85 13.03
CA LYS A 110 6.51 -10.90 12.71
C LYS A 110 6.68 -11.36 11.26
N LYS A 111 6.82 -10.43 10.31
CA LYS A 111 7.01 -10.75 8.89
C LYS A 111 8.33 -11.52 8.66
N CYS A 112 9.43 -11.12 9.28
CA CYS A 112 10.69 -11.86 9.29
C CYS A 112 10.52 -13.30 9.79
N PHE A 113 9.78 -13.48 10.89
CA PHE A 113 9.49 -14.81 11.42
C PHE A 113 8.74 -15.68 10.39
N PHE A 114 7.72 -15.14 9.73
CA PHE A 114 6.97 -15.88 8.71
C PHE A 114 7.81 -16.17 7.45
N ILE A 115 8.60 -15.20 6.97
CA ILE A 115 9.50 -15.39 5.82
C ILE A 115 10.51 -16.50 6.10
N ARG A 116 11.14 -16.51 7.28
CA ARG A 116 12.10 -17.56 7.68
C ARG A 116 11.47 -18.95 7.72
N LYS A 117 10.21 -19.05 8.11
CA LYS A 117 9.48 -20.31 8.23
C LYS A 117 8.93 -20.79 6.88
N GLY A 118 8.62 -19.88 5.96
CA GLY A 118 8.07 -20.18 4.66
C GLY A 118 9.16 -20.37 3.61
N GLU A 119 9.51 -21.61 3.28
CA GLU A 119 10.54 -21.92 2.26
C GLU A 119 10.30 -21.20 0.94
N ALA A 120 9.05 -21.14 0.46
CA ALA A 120 8.71 -20.42 -0.78
C ALA A 120 9.00 -18.91 -0.70
N LEU A 121 8.83 -18.30 0.47
CA LEU A 121 9.12 -16.88 0.67
C LEU A 121 10.63 -16.64 0.75
N LEU A 122 11.32 -17.47 1.53
CA LEU A 122 12.76 -17.38 1.74
C LEU A 122 13.53 -17.64 0.44
N ASN A 123 13.20 -18.70 -0.29
CA ASN A 123 13.86 -19.04 -1.55
C ASN A 123 13.67 -17.97 -2.62
N ALA A 124 12.57 -17.22 -2.59
CA ALA A 124 12.33 -16.14 -3.55
C ALA A 124 13.23 -14.92 -3.32
N ILE A 125 13.67 -14.69 -2.07
CA ILE A 125 14.59 -13.58 -1.72
C ILE A 125 16.05 -14.06 -1.62
N ALA A 126 16.26 -15.38 -1.57
CA ALA A 126 17.57 -16.02 -1.57
C ALA A 126 18.11 -16.09 -2.99
N SER A 127 19.23 -15.42 -3.23
CA SER A 127 20.10 -15.61 -4.38
C SER A 127 21.31 -16.46 -3.99
N ASP A 128 22.22 -16.71 -4.93
CA ASP A 128 23.52 -17.37 -4.66
C ASP A 128 24.42 -16.55 -3.69
N GLU A 129 24.03 -15.31 -3.37
CA GLU A 129 24.67 -14.42 -2.40
C GLU A 129 24.08 -14.53 -0.98
N ASP A 130 24.86 -14.16 0.03
CA ASP A 130 24.45 -14.20 1.44
C ASP A 130 23.29 -13.22 1.74
N ILE A 131 22.11 -13.75 2.11
CA ILE A 131 21.04 -12.94 2.70
C ILE A 131 21.40 -12.58 4.14
N GLN A 132 21.26 -11.31 4.50
CA GLN A 132 21.35 -10.87 5.89
C GLN A 132 19.96 -10.87 6.53
N ILE A 133 19.75 -11.72 7.53
CA ILE A 133 18.46 -11.85 8.24
C ILE A 133 18.66 -11.56 9.73
N SER A 134 18.18 -10.40 10.19
CA SER A 134 18.10 -10.03 11.60
C SER A 134 16.69 -10.30 12.16
N LYS A 135 16.49 -10.10 13.48
CA LYS A 135 15.19 -10.34 14.13
C LYS A 135 14.05 -9.57 13.47
N SER A 136 14.31 -8.35 13.00
CA SER A 136 13.32 -7.42 12.48
C SER A 136 13.59 -6.93 11.07
N GLU A 137 14.69 -7.35 10.45
CA GLU A 137 15.11 -6.85 9.13
C GLU A 137 15.67 -7.97 8.26
N ILE A 138 15.54 -7.81 6.94
CA ILE A 138 16.07 -8.70 5.91
C ILE A 138 16.68 -7.84 4.82
N HIS A 139 17.90 -8.17 4.40
CA HIS A 139 18.53 -7.64 3.20
C HIS A 139 18.93 -8.81 2.31
N GLY A 140 18.18 -8.98 1.22
CA GLY A 140 18.54 -9.85 0.10
C GLY A 140 19.09 -9.03 -1.08
N GLN A 141 19.18 -9.67 -2.24
CA GLN A 141 19.72 -9.04 -3.45
C GLN A 141 18.81 -7.93 -4.01
N ASP A 142 17.52 -8.23 -4.19
CA ASP A 142 16.53 -7.33 -4.79
C ASP A 142 15.36 -7.01 -3.82
N TYR A 143 15.41 -7.50 -2.59
CA TYR A 143 14.37 -7.33 -1.58
C TYR A 143 14.95 -6.94 -0.22
N HIS A 144 14.36 -5.91 0.38
CA HIS A 144 14.68 -5.48 1.72
C HIS A 144 13.42 -5.32 2.55
N LEU A 145 13.46 -5.82 3.77
CA LEU A 145 12.45 -5.56 4.80
C LEU A 145 13.15 -4.84 5.94
N VAL A 146 12.80 -3.60 6.20
CA VAL A 146 13.47 -2.78 7.22
C VAL A 146 12.49 -2.19 8.22
N SER A 147 12.94 -2.09 9.46
CA SER A 147 12.15 -1.49 10.52
C SER A 147 12.40 0.00 10.59
N ALA A 148 11.35 0.81 10.49
CA ALA A 148 11.43 2.26 10.57
C ALA A 148 10.13 2.86 11.09
N ASN A 149 10.24 3.93 11.88
CA ASN A 149 9.11 4.79 12.18
C ASN A 149 9.00 5.87 11.10
N LEU A 150 7.97 5.82 10.28
CA LEU A 150 7.75 6.78 9.18
C LEU A 150 7.58 8.25 9.65
N ARG A 151 7.38 8.47 10.95
CA ARG A 151 7.34 9.81 11.57
C ARG A 151 8.73 10.43 11.76
N ASP A 152 9.79 9.62 11.69
CA ASP A 152 11.18 10.04 11.79
C ASP A 152 11.87 9.94 10.43
N ILE A 153 11.91 11.07 9.72
CA ILE A 153 12.48 11.13 8.38
C ILE A 153 13.98 10.79 8.33
N LYS A 154 14.72 11.05 9.42
CA LYS A 154 16.15 10.71 9.50
C LYS A 154 16.34 9.20 9.59
N GLU A 155 15.45 8.52 10.31
CA GLU A 155 15.43 7.06 10.35
C GLU A 155 15.11 6.47 8.98
N VAL A 156 14.07 6.98 8.31
CA VAL A 156 13.67 6.53 6.96
C VAL A 156 14.83 6.71 5.98
N GLU A 157 15.44 7.89 5.94
CA GLU A 157 16.58 8.18 5.06
C GLU A 157 17.75 7.20 5.30
N ARG A 158 18.15 7.03 6.57
CA ARG A 158 19.24 6.12 6.93
C ARG A 158 18.92 4.69 6.50
N LYS A 159 17.70 4.20 6.74
CA LYS A 159 17.30 2.84 6.35
C LYS A 159 17.27 2.64 4.83
N LEU A 160 16.81 3.62 4.06
CA LEU A 160 16.86 3.55 2.60
C LEU A 160 18.30 3.60 2.07
N HIS A 161 19.18 4.37 2.71
CA HIS A 161 20.61 4.35 2.43
C HIS A 161 21.25 2.97 2.71
N ASP A 162 20.90 2.35 3.84
CA ASP A 162 21.37 1.00 4.22
C ASP A 162 20.85 -0.09 3.26
N CYS A 163 19.76 0.18 2.52
CA CYS A 163 19.26 -0.67 1.43
C CYS A 163 19.91 -0.37 0.07
N HIS A 164 20.89 0.53 0.03
CA HIS A 164 21.60 0.93 -1.19
C HIS A 164 20.67 1.47 -2.30
N LEU A 165 19.63 2.21 -1.93
CA LEU A 165 18.77 2.85 -2.94
C LEU A 165 19.55 3.90 -3.75
N ASP A 166 19.59 3.71 -5.07
CA ASP A 166 20.03 4.71 -6.03
C ASP A 166 18.94 5.77 -6.30
N LYS A 167 19.07 6.93 -5.65
CA LYS A 167 18.19 8.11 -5.80
C LYS A 167 18.10 8.69 -7.24
N SER A 168 18.97 8.25 -8.16
CA SER A 168 18.92 8.66 -9.58
C SER A 168 17.96 7.80 -10.41
N LEU A 169 17.60 6.61 -9.95
CA LEU A 169 16.64 5.74 -10.62
C LEU A 169 15.20 6.19 -10.37
N PRO A 170 14.26 5.87 -11.29
CA PRO A 170 12.84 6.06 -11.03
C PRO A 170 12.39 5.21 -9.83
N THR A 171 11.78 5.86 -8.83
CA THR A 171 11.32 5.17 -7.62
C THR A 171 9.83 5.38 -7.41
N VAL A 172 9.09 4.29 -7.21
CA VAL A 172 7.69 4.37 -6.77
C VAL A 172 7.61 4.15 -5.27
N PHE A 173 6.93 5.06 -4.59
CA PHE A 173 6.57 4.98 -3.19
C PHE A 173 5.11 4.58 -3.06
N ILE A 174 4.81 3.68 -2.14
CA ILE A 174 3.45 3.18 -1.91
C ILE A 174 3.08 3.45 -0.46
N ALA A 175 1.88 3.98 -0.24
CA ALA A 175 1.25 4.07 1.07
C ALA A 175 -0.20 3.56 0.95
N GLU A 176 -0.45 2.35 1.43
CA GLU A 176 -1.74 1.68 1.28
C GLU A 176 -2.48 1.60 2.63
N CYS A 177 -3.30 2.61 2.93
CA CYS A 177 -3.87 2.94 4.24
C CYS A 177 -2.79 3.20 5.30
N VAL A 178 -1.94 4.21 5.06
CA VAL A 178 -0.80 4.50 5.96
C VAL A 178 -0.74 5.97 6.38
N LEU A 179 -0.79 6.91 5.42
CA LEU A 179 -0.61 8.33 5.73
C LEU A 179 -1.69 8.87 6.70
N VAL A 180 -2.92 8.38 6.60
CA VAL A 180 -4.03 8.71 7.51
C VAL A 180 -3.73 8.43 9.00
N TYR A 181 -2.84 7.48 9.31
CA TYR A 181 -2.43 7.14 10.68
C TYR A 181 -1.30 8.04 11.22
N ILE A 182 -0.78 8.95 10.40
CA ILE A 182 0.33 9.83 10.73
C ILE A 182 -0.15 11.28 10.71
N ASP A 183 0.31 12.10 11.67
CA ASP A 183 0.00 13.53 11.70
C ASP A 183 0.36 14.22 10.37
N SER A 184 -0.50 15.13 9.94
CA SER A 184 -0.35 15.82 8.64
C SER A 184 1.00 16.54 8.49
N ASP A 185 1.57 17.08 9.57
CA ASP A 185 2.88 17.73 9.51
C ASP A 185 4.02 16.74 9.26
N LYS A 186 3.89 15.50 9.78
CA LYS A 186 4.88 14.45 9.58
C LYS A 186 4.80 13.84 8.19
N THR A 187 3.58 13.66 7.66
CA THR A 187 3.42 13.22 6.26
C THR A 187 3.92 14.28 5.29
N LYS A 188 3.69 15.57 5.53
CA LYS A 188 4.28 16.66 4.73
C LYS A 188 5.80 16.60 4.68
N VAL A 189 6.47 16.37 5.82
CA VAL A 189 7.93 16.22 5.87
C VAL A 189 8.39 15.02 5.03
N LEU A 190 7.71 13.88 5.13
CA LEU A 190 8.03 12.69 4.33
C LEU A 190 7.87 12.96 2.83
N LEU A 191 6.74 13.55 2.41
CA LEU A 191 6.46 13.84 1.01
C LEU A 191 7.43 14.84 0.39
N ASN A 192 7.77 15.91 1.12
CA ASN A 192 8.80 16.88 0.72
C ASN A 192 10.18 16.21 0.59
N TRP A 193 10.56 15.40 1.57
CA TRP A 193 11.87 14.75 1.53
C TRP A 193 12.02 13.83 0.31
N ILE A 194 10.95 13.13 -0.10
CA ILE A 194 10.97 12.31 -1.32
C ILE A 194 11.26 13.18 -2.55
N THR A 195 10.54 14.29 -2.72
CA THR A 195 10.69 15.15 -3.91
C THR A 195 12.02 15.90 -3.92
N GLU A 196 12.62 16.18 -2.76
CA GLU A 196 13.96 16.76 -2.66
C GLU A 196 15.08 15.77 -2.98
N ASN A 197 14.87 14.47 -2.73
CA ASN A 197 15.93 13.47 -2.77
C ASN A 197 15.91 12.57 -4.00
N PHE A 198 14.75 12.32 -4.61
CA PHE A 198 14.63 11.42 -5.76
C PHE A 198 14.45 12.23 -7.05
N THR A 199 15.14 11.82 -8.10
CA THR A 199 15.12 12.55 -9.39
C THR A 199 13.76 12.42 -10.06
N SER A 200 13.32 11.19 -10.29
CA SER A 200 11.99 10.84 -10.80
C SER A 200 11.27 9.96 -9.78
N ALA A 201 10.09 10.38 -9.35
CA ALA A 201 9.33 9.66 -8.33
C ALA A 201 7.85 9.55 -8.70
N LEU A 202 7.25 8.42 -8.36
CA LEU A 202 5.81 8.20 -8.35
C LEU A 202 5.37 7.91 -6.91
N PHE A 203 4.28 8.47 -6.44
CA PHE A 203 3.65 8.08 -5.19
C PHE A 203 2.30 7.44 -5.48
N LEU A 204 2.00 6.30 -4.88
CA LEU A 204 0.69 5.64 -4.92
C LEU A 204 0.10 5.64 -3.52
N ASN A 205 -0.99 6.36 -3.31
CA ASN A 205 -1.65 6.49 -2.02
C ASN A 205 -3.10 5.99 -2.09
N TYR A 206 -3.40 4.91 -1.36
CA TYR A 206 -4.77 4.46 -1.11
C TYR A 206 -5.14 4.79 0.33
N GLU A 207 -6.21 5.55 0.56
CA GLU A 207 -6.79 5.76 1.90
C GLU A 207 -8.17 6.40 1.81
N GLN A 208 -8.71 6.87 2.93
CA GLN A 208 -10.02 7.49 3.01
C GLN A 208 -10.11 8.81 2.25
N VAL A 209 -11.34 9.15 1.85
CA VAL A 209 -11.73 10.43 1.22
C VAL A 209 -13.14 10.80 1.66
N ASN A 210 -13.55 12.05 1.44
CA ASN A 210 -14.89 12.55 1.74
C ASN A 210 -15.28 12.41 3.24
N MET A 211 -14.30 12.48 4.14
CA MET A 211 -14.46 12.20 5.58
C MET A 211 -15.17 13.29 6.39
N GLN A 212 -15.78 14.29 5.74
CA GLN A 212 -16.47 15.42 6.38
C GLN A 212 -17.99 15.27 6.41
N ASP A 213 -18.53 14.19 5.83
CA ASP A 213 -19.97 13.91 5.87
C ASP A 213 -20.35 13.03 7.08
N LYS A 214 -21.63 12.67 7.17
CA LYS A 214 -22.14 11.88 8.29
C LYS A 214 -21.55 10.46 8.34
N PHE A 215 -21.25 9.86 7.18
CA PHE A 215 -20.65 8.53 7.14
C PHE A 215 -19.19 8.59 7.59
N GLY A 216 -18.43 9.59 7.14
CA GLY A 216 -17.08 9.87 7.61
C GLY A 216 -17.01 10.07 9.12
N GLU A 217 -17.93 10.85 9.70
CA GLU A 217 -18.05 11.02 11.16
C GLU A 217 -18.22 9.69 11.89
N VAL A 218 -19.16 8.85 11.42
CA VAL A 218 -19.44 7.53 12.01
C VAL A 218 -18.23 6.60 11.86
N MET A 219 -17.54 6.61 10.71
CA MET A 219 -16.31 5.84 10.50
C MET A 219 -15.22 6.25 11.50
N ILE A 220 -15.01 7.56 11.69
CA ILE A 220 -14.02 8.08 12.65
C ILE A 220 -14.37 7.65 14.08
N GLU A 221 -15.64 7.74 14.46
CA GLU A 221 -16.11 7.33 15.79
C GLU A 221 -15.92 5.82 16.02
N ASN A 222 -16.28 4.99 15.05
CA ASN A 222 -16.09 3.54 15.11
C ASN A 222 -14.62 3.13 15.27
N LEU A 223 -13.70 3.83 14.59
CA LEU A 223 -12.26 3.57 14.73
C LEU A 223 -11.72 4.05 16.09
N LYS A 224 -12.18 5.21 16.57
CA LYS A 224 -11.83 5.72 17.90
C LYS A 224 -12.28 4.78 19.02
N GLN A 225 -13.43 4.14 18.89
CA GLN A 225 -13.91 3.11 19.84
C GLN A 225 -13.01 1.87 19.90
N ARG A 226 -12.15 1.65 18.90
CA ARG A 226 -11.13 0.59 18.84
C ARG A 226 -9.73 1.12 19.13
N ASP A 227 -9.62 2.26 19.81
CA ASP A 227 -8.37 2.98 20.11
C ASP A 227 -7.54 3.38 18.88
N CYS A 228 -8.14 3.37 17.69
CA CYS A 228 -7.52 3.72 16.42
C CYS A 228 -7.90 5.15 16.02
N SER A 229 -7.05 6.12 16.33
CA SER A 229 -7.24 7.50 15.88
C SER A 229 -6.64 7.74 14.49
N LEU A 230 -7.26 8.65 13.72
CA LEU A 230 -6.82 9.07 12.40
C LEU A 230 -6.25 10.51 12.41
N PRO A 231 -4.99 10.74 12.85
CA PRO A 231 -4.42 12.08 12.93
C PRO A 231 -4.25 12.75 11.56
N GLY A 232 -4.15 11.98 10.48
CA GLY A 232 -4.06 12.48 9.11
C GLY A 232 -5.41 12.77 8.43
N VAL A 233 -6.54 12.60 9.14
CA VAL A 233 -7.88 12.65 8.53
C VAL A 233 -8.23 14.00 7.91
N SER A 234 -7.58 15.10 8.32
CA SER A 234 -7.78 16.42 7.71
C SER A 234 -7.42 16.44 6.22
N ALA A 235 -6.46 15.62 5.77
CA ALA A 235 -6.13 15.46 4.36
C ALA A 235 -7.17 14.64 3.57
N CYS A 236 -8.05 13.91 4.27
CA CYS A 236 -9.08 13.05 3.69
C CYS A 236 -10.42 13.78 3.47
N ALA A 237 -10.43 15.12 3.49
CA ALA A 237 -11.64 15.92 3.37
C ALA A 237 -12.35 15.76 2.01
N SER A 238 -11.58 15.68 0.93
CA SER A 238 -12.07 15.49 -0.44
C SER A 238 -10.96 14.96 -1.34
N LEU A 239 -11.30 14.48 -2.54
CA LEU A 239 -10.31 14.04 -3.51
C LEU A 239 -9.34 15.18 -3.90
N GLN A 240 -9.85 16.42 -3.95
CA GLN A 240 -9.00 17.59 -4.23
C GLN A 240 -8.03 17.87 -3.08
N ALA A 241 -8.46 17.75 -1.81
CA ALA A 241 -7.57 17.89 -0.67
C ALA A 241 -6.44 16.83 -0.68
N GLN A 242 -6.77 15.61 -1.10
CA GLN A 242 -5.77 14.55 -1.28
C GLN A 242 -4.73 14.90 -2.36
N LYS A 243 -5.15 15.44 -3.51
CA LYS A 243 -4.22 15.89 -4.58
C LYS A 243 -3.37 17.08 -4.12
N ILE A 244 -3.98 18.07 -3.47
CA ILE A 244 -3.28 19.27 -2.95
C ILE A 244 -2.17 18.89 -1.97
N ARG A 245 -2.40 17.90 -1.10
CA ARG A 245 -1.36 17.42 -0.17
C ARG A 245 -0.04 17.06 -0.87
N PHE A 246 -0.10 16.51 -2.07
CA PHE A 246 1.09 16.19 -2.87
C PHE A 246 1.65 17.42 -3.57
N THR A 247 0.82 18.21 -4.26
CA THR A 247 1.31 19.39 -5.01
C THR A 247 1.90 20.46 -4.08
N ASP A 248 1.41 20.57 -2.85
CA ASP A 248 1.96 21.47 -1.81
C ASP A 248 3.31 20.97 -1.25
N THR A 249 3.74 19.77 -1.62
CA THR A 249 4.96 19.12 -1.12
C THR A 249 5.99 18.80 -2.21
N GLY A 250 6.02 19.66 -3.25
CA GLY A 250 7.04 19.62 -4.30
C GLY A 250 6.79 18.58 -5.40
N TRP A 251 5.66 17.86 -5.37
CA TRP A 251 5.24 17.02 -6.49
C TRP A 251 4.76 17.89 -7.65
N GLU A 252 5.11 17.52 -8.88
CA GLU A 252 4.78 18.33 -10.07
C GLU A 252 3.28 18.35 -10.34
N ALA A 253 2.64 17.19 -10.18
CA ALA A 253 1.21 17.03 -10.29
C ALA A 253 0.73 15.78 -9.55
N ALA A 254 -0.58 15.71 -9.36
CA ALA A 254 -1.25 14.55 -8.79
C ALA A 254 -2.62 14.37 -9.44
N ASP A 255 -3.01 13.11 -9.62
CA ASP A 255 -4.35 12.72 -10.03
C ASP A 255 -4.87 11.61 -9.12
N GLY A 256 -6.14 11.24 -9.27
CA GLY A 256 -6.73 10.22 -8.43
C GLY A 256 -8.21 10.01 -8.70
N MET A 257 -8.70 8.89 -8.18
CA MET A 257 -10.07 8.43 -8.36
C MET A 257 -10.61 7.85 -7.05
N GLU A 258 -11.89 8.13 -6.78
CA GLU A 258 -12.64 7.42 -5.74
C GLU A 258 -12.81 5.94 -6.13
N MET A 259 -12.93 5.07 -5.12
CA MET A 259 -13.06 3.63 -5.36
C MET A 259 -14.33 3.28 -6.17
N THR A 260 -15.35 4.13 -6.14
CA THR A 260 -16.56 3.99 -6.96
C THR A 260 -16.23 3.99 -8.46
N ASN A 261 -15.34 4.88 -8.88
CA ASN A 261 -14.93 4.99 -10.28
C ASN A 261 -13.86 3.95 -10.63
N ILE A 262 -12.99 3.62 -9.68
CA ILE A 262 -11.99 2.56 -9.84
C ILE A 262 -12.68 1.22 -10.10
N TYR A 263 -13.66 0.84 -9.28
CA TYR A 263 -14.37 -0.43 -9.44
C TYR A 263 -15.07 -0.55 -10.80
N LYS A 264 -15.63 0.56 -11.31
CA LYS A 264 -16.24 0.63 -12.66
C LYS A 264 -15.20 0.51 -13.79
N SER A 265 -13.95 0.88 -13.53
CA SER A 265 -12.86 0.85 -14.52
C SER A 265 -12.15 -0.50 -14.58
N LEU A 266 -12.36 -1.38 -13.58
CA LEU A 266 -11.82 -2.73 -13.60
C LEU A 266 -12.42 -3.56 -14.76
N PRO A 267 -11.68 -4.56 -15.30
CA PRO A 267 -12.18 -5.38 -16.39
C PRO A 267 -13.55 -6.00 -16.08
N HIS A 268 -14.55 -5.70 -16.90
CA HIS A 268 -15.94 -6.14 -16.67
C HIS A 268 -16.09 -7.65 -16.46
N ALA A 269 -15.31 -8.46 -17.20
CA ALA A 269 -15.33 -9.91 -17.05
C ALA A 269 -14.90 -10.34 -15.64
N ASP A 270 -13.93 -9.64 -15.05
CA ASP A 270 -13.37 -9.96 -13.74
C ASP A 270 -14.28 -9.43 -12.61
N VAL A 271 -14.86 -8.23 -12.78
CA VAL A 271 -15.92 -7.71 -11.90
C VAL A 271 -17.11 -8.66 -11.86
N HIS A 272 -17.60 -9.10 -13.02
CA HIS A 272 -18.72 -10.04 -13.10
C HIS A 272 -18.42 -11.39 -12.45
N ARG A 273 -17.15 -11.84 -12.50
CA ARG A 273 -16.71 -13.05 -11.80
C ARG A 273 -16.77 -12.87 -10.29
N VAL A 274 -16.23 -11.78 -9.74
CA VAL A 274 -16.20 -11.57 -8.29
C VAL A 274 -17.57 -11.29 -7.68
N GLU A 275 -18.47 -10.63 -8.42
CA GLU A 275 -19.85 -10.38 -7.95
C GLU A 275 -20.68 -11.66 -7.80
N LYS A 276 -20.26 -12.78 -8.41
CA LYS A 276 -20.89 -14.10 -8.27
C LYS A 276 -20.37 -14.92 -7.09
N LEU A 277 -19.25 -14.51 -6.48
CA LEU A 277 -18.64 -15.27 -5.38
C LEU A 277 -19.49 -15.20 -4.11
N GLU A 278 -20.10 -14.04 -3.87
CA GLU A 278 -20.92 -13.77 -2.69
C GLU A 278 -22.16 -12.98 -3.09
N PHE A 279 -23.33 -13.44 -2.61
CA PHE A 279 -24.59 -12.72 -2.75
C PHE A 279 -24.53 -11.43 -1.94
N MET A 280 -25.01 -10.33 -2.54
CA MET A 280 -25.08 -9.02 -1.93
C MET A 280 -26.33 -8.32 -2.47
N ASP A 281 -27.27 -8.05 -1.59
CA ASP A 281 -28.54 -7.36 -1.85
C ASP A 281 -28.42 -5.84 -1.65
N GLU A 282 -27.66 -5.40 -0.64
CA GLU A 282 -27.47 -3.98 -0.29
C GLU A 282 -26.31 -3.34 -1.08
N ARG A 283 -26.57 -2.93 -2.33
CA ARG A 283 -25.55 -2.23 -3.17
C ARG A 283 -25.18 -0.85 -2.64
N GLU A 284 -26.11 -0.21 -1.94
CA GLU A 284 -25.95 1.12 -1.36
C GLU A 284 -24.81 1.16 -0.33
N LEU A 285 -24.62 0.09 0.45
CA LEU A 285 -23.50 -0.01 1.40
C LEU A 285 -22.15 -0.06 0.70
N LEU A 286 -22.07 -0.77 -0.42
CA LEU A 286 -20.85 -0.83 -1.23
C LEU A 286 -20.52 0.53 -1.83
N ASP A 287 -21.53 1.20 -2.41
CA ASP A 287 -21.37 2.54 -3.00
C ASP A 287 -20.98 3.58 -1.94
N GLN A 288 -21.56 3.48 -0.73
CA GLN A 288 -21.20 4.34 0.40
C GLN A 288 -19.76 4.07 0.87
N LEU A 289 -19.35 2.81 0.99
CA LEU A 289 -17.97 2.46 1.32
C LEU A 289 -16.99 2.98 0.24
N PHE A 290 -17.34 2.82 -1.03
CA PHE A 290 -16.45 3.17 -2.15
C PHE A 290 -16.31 4.67 -2.38
N SER A 291 -17.34 5.46 -2.07
CA SER A 291 -17.27 6.93 -2.09
C SER A 291 -16.39 7.51 -0.97
N HIS A 292 -15.98 6.69 0.00
CA HIS A 292 -15.16 7.10 1.14
C HIS A 292 -13.72 6.57 1.12
N TYR A 293 -13.29 5.98 0.01
CA TYR A 293 -11.89 5.65 -0.26
C TYR A 293 -11.48 6.13 -1.64
N CYS A 294 -10.21 6.47 -1.80
CA CYS A 294 -9.64 6.83 -3.10
C CYS A 294 -8.25 6.23 -3.29
N ILE A 295 -7.81 6.18 -4.54
CA ILE A 295 -6.39 6.11 -4.89
C ILE A 295 -6.00 7.45 -5.50
N VAL A 296 -4.92 8.04 -4.97
CA VAL A 296 -4.24 9.20 -5.54
C VAL A 296 -2.84 8.76 -5.97
N TRP A 297 -2.44 9.16 -7.16
CA TRP A 297 -1.07 9.03 -7.62
C TRP A 297 -0.48 10.40 -7.95
N ALA A 298 0.71 10.67 -7.43
CA ALA A 298 1.44 11.92 -7.65
C ALA A 298 2.78 11.62 -8.30
N TRP A 299 3.28 12.53 -9.12
CA TRP A 299 4.55 12.33 -9.81
C TRP A 299 5.43 13.57 -9.80
N LYS A 300 6.73 13.30 -9.90
CA LYS A 300 7.80 14.23 -10.25
C LYS A 300 8.60 13.56 -11.36
N ASP A 301 8.63 14.14 -12.55
CA ASP A 301 9.20 13.51 -13.73
C ASP A 301 10.01 14.48 -14.61
N PRO A 302 11.10 15.08 -14.07
CA PRO A 302 11.94 16.00 -14.83
C PRO A 302 12.65 15.33 -16.01
N ASN A 303 12.78 14.00 -15.97
CA ASN A 303 13.37 13.20 -17.05
C ASN A 303 12.36 12.80 -18.14
N ASN A 304 11.09 13.19 -17.99
CA ASN A 304 10.00 12.93 -18.94
C ASN A 304 9.89 11.45 -19.34
N ILE A 305 9.93 10.56 -18.33
CA ILE A 305 9.73 9.11 -18.46
C ILE A 305 8.30 8.81 -18.91
N GLY A 306 7.35 9.70 -18.60
CA GLY A 306 5.93 9.54 -18.87
C GLY A 306 5.13 9.21 -17.61
N LEU A 307 5.63 9.52 -16.41
CA LEU A 307 4.94 9.15 -15.16
C LEU A 307 3.52 9.75 -15.07
N GLY A 308 3.31 10.93 -15.66
CA GLY A 308 2.00 11.59 -15.73
C GLY A 308 0.99 10.91 -16.65
N SER A 309 1.39 9.91 -17.45
CA SER A 309 0.46 9.10 -18.27
C SER A 309 0.03 7.82 -17.57
N ILE A 310 0.48 7.58 -16.33
CA ILE A 310 0.01 6.43 -15.53
C ILE A 310 -1.41 6.74 -15.04
N ASP A 311 -2.33 5.83 -15.34
CA ASP A 311 -3.72 5.90 -14.93
C ASP A 311 -4.28 4.50 -14.63
N LEU A 312 -5.55 4.42 -14.20
CA LEU A 312 -6.27 3.16 -13.97
C LEU A 312 -7.18 2.74 -15.13
N THR A 313 -7.28 3.58 -16.16
CA THR A 313 -8.09 3.36 -17.36
C THR A 313 -7.31 2.71 -18.51
#